data_AF-E4XVM3-F1
#
_entry.id   AF-E4XVM3-F1
#
_cell.length_a   1.000
_cell.length_b   1.000
_cell.length_c   1.000
_cell.angle_alpha   90.00
_cell.angle_beta   90.00
_cell.angle_gamma   90.00
#
_symmetry.space_group_name_H-M   'P 1'
#
loop_
_entity.id
_entity.type
_entity.pdbx_description
1 polymer ?
#
loop_
_entity_poly.entity_id
_entity_poly.type
_entity_poly.pdbx_seq_one_letter_code
_entity_poly.pdbx_strand_id
1 'polypeptide(L)'
;MGEKELKKVLWSFELFWNEENGNKLKKSFGGLTILEVAEAGWTIQFKTADKYFGGDGKYCYLWISNKEGGAKFKATALEIDGMTGEEKNRRELQSEKDWTRQRIKYEMVAGYPFVRFNITFL
;
A
#
# COMPACT_ATOMS: atom_id res chain seq x y z
N MET A 1 21.69 1.48 -3.52
CA MET A 1 21.66 1.47 -2.05
C MET A 1 20.19 1.55 -1.62
N GLY A 2 19.47 0.43 -1.53
CA GLY A 2 17.99 0.49 -1.62
C GLY A 2 17.20 -0.52 -0.76
N GLU A 3 17.63 -1.77 -0.68
CA GLU A 3 16.76 -2.84 -0.13
C GLU A 3 16.76 -2.93 1.40
N LYS A 4 17.92 -2.83 2.07
CA LYS A 4 18.00 -2.89 3.55
C LYS A 4 17.28 -1.73 4.23
N GLU A 5 17.37 -0.55 3.66
CA GLU A 5 16.72 0.66 4.19
C GLU A 5 15.21 0.64 3.91
N LEU A 6 14.80 0.19 2.72
CA LEU A 6 13.40 -0.11 2.45
C LEU A 6 12.86 -1.14 3.46
N LYS A 7 13.57 -2.25 3.72
CA LYS A 7 13.20 -3.26 4.72
C LYS A 7 12.96 -2.66 6.12
N LYS A 8 13.71 -1.64 6.55
CA LYS A 8 13.44 -0.93 7.83
C LYS A 8 12.14 -0.12 7.80
N VAL A 9 11.93 0.67 6.74
CA VAL A 9 10.68 1.46 6.55
C VAL A 9 9.46 0.53 6.55
N LEU A 10 9.60 -0.63 5.92
CA LEU A 10 8.58 -1.66 5.86
C LEU A 10 8.32 -2.32 7.22
N TRP A 11 9.38 -2.58 7.99
CA TRP A 11 9.26 -3.15 9.33
C TRP A 11 8.51 -2.20 10.27
N SER A 12 8.77 -0.89 10.19
CA SER A 12 8.03 0.18 10.88
C SER A 12 6.54 0.25 10.49
N PHE A 13 6.15 -0.35 9.36
CA PHE A 13 4.79 -0.42 8.84
C PHE A 13 4.10 -1.77 9.12
N GLU A 14 4.79 -2.73 9.77
CA GLU A 14 4.46 -4.17 9.77
C GLU A 14 4.14 -4.71 8.35
N LEU A 15 4.80 -4.15 7.33
CA LEU A 15 4.80 -4.67 5.96
C LEU A 15 5.71 -5.91 5.96
N PHE A 16 5.13 -7.09 5.72
CA PHE A 16 5.88 -8.34 5.68
C PHE A 16 6.54 -8.49 4.31
N TRP A 17 7.87 -8.49 4.31
CA TRP A 17 8.68 -8.83 3.13
C TRP A 17 8.69 -10.36 2.96
N ASN A 18 8.23 -10.86 1.81
CA ASN A 18 8.25 -12.30 1.49
C ASN A 18 9.32 -12.58 0.42
N GLU A 19 10.43 -13.18 0.84
CA GLU A 19 11.58 -13.48 -0.05
C GLU A 19 11.30 -14.64 -1.01
N GLU A 20 10.43 -15.59 -0.64
CA GLU A 20 10.11 -16.78 -1.44
C GLU A 20 9.34 -16.46 -2.74
N ASN A 21 8.79 -15.25 -2.89
CA ASN A 21 7.95 -14.86 -4.03
C ASN A 21 8.49 -13.70 -4.89
N GLY A 22 9.79 -13.43 -4.84
CA GLY A 22 10.48 -12.49 -5.74
C GLY A 22 10.14 -11.03 -5.48
N ASN A 23 10.58 -10.48 -4.34
CA ASN A 23 10.44 -9.06 -3.98
C ASN A 23 8.99 -8.58 -3.82
N LYS A 24 8.16 -9.33 -3.09
CA LYS A 24 6.76 -8.96 -2.83
C LYS A 24 6.54 -8.53 -1.40
N LEU A 25 5.90 -7.39 -1.26
CA LEU A 25 5.57 -6.75 0.01
C LEU A 25 4.12 -6.95 0.37
N LYS A 26 3.78 -7.57 1.51
CA LYS A 26 2.38 -7.76 1.94
C LYS A 26 2.05 -6.90 3.17
N LYS A 27 0.99 -6.09 3.12
CA LYS A 27 0.37 -5.48 4.32
C LYS A 27 -1.13 -5.40 4.16
N SER A 28 -1.85 -5.87 5.17
CA SER A 28 -3.26 -5.58 5.37
C SER A 28 -3.38 -4.29 6.18
N PHE A 29 -4.04 -3.27 5.62
CA PHE A 29 -4.41 -2.05 6.32
C PHE A 29 -5.84 -2.21 6.80
N GLY A 30 -6.10 -2.01 8.09
CA GLY A 30 -7.46 -1.81 8.57
C GLY A 30 -8.00 -0.47 8.10
N GLY A 31 -9.32 -0.34 7.98
CA GLY A 31 -10.01 0.89 7.56
C GLY A 31 -9.75 2.12 8.44
N LEU A 32 -8.83 2.05 9.41
CA LEU A 32 -8.69 2.94 10.55
C LEU A 32 -7.56 3.98 10.45
N THR A 33 -6.76 4.05 9.37
CA THR A 33 -5.58 4.93 9.40
C THR A 33 -5.28 5.66 8.09
N ILE A 34 -4.94 6.96 8.24
CA ILE A 34 -4.03 7.67 7.35
C ILE A 34 -2.64 7.46 7.96
N LEU A 35 -1.71 6.92 7.18
CA LEU A 35 -0.35 6.61 7.65
C LEU A 35 0.65 7.24 6.70
N GLU A 36 1.63 7.96 7.22
CA GLU A 36 2.78 8.46 6.47
C GLU A 36 4.05 8.14 7.25
N VAL A 37 5.00 7.44 6.62
CA VAL A 37 6.33 7.23 7.18
C VAL A 37 7.35 7.71 6.17
N ALA A 38 8.33 8.46 6.67
CA ALA A 38 9.49 8.86 5.92
C ALA A 38 10.75 8.31 6.61
N GLU A 39 11.48 7.42 5.94
CA GLU A 39 12.71 6.85 6.47
C GLU A 39 13.67 6.55 5.32
N ALA A 40 14.96 6.84 5.55
CA ALA A 40 16.02 6.68 4.54
C ALA A 40 15.70 7.29 3.17
N GLY A 41 14.89 8.36 3.16
CA GLY A 41 14.39 9.07 1.99
C GLY A 41 13.44 8.29 1.09
N TRP A 42 12.85 7.22 1.61
CA TRP A 42 11.57 6.72 1.14
C TRP A 42 10.45 7.42 1.92
N THR A 43 9.33 7.66 1.25
CA THR A 43 8.08 8.05 1.91
C THR A 43 6.98 7.14 1.41
N ILE A 44 6.28 6.50 2.34
CA ILE A 44 5.10 5.69 2.06
C ILE A 44 3.92 6.37 2.74
N GLN A 45 2.86 6.65 1.98
CA GLN A 45 1.63 7.19 2.50
C GLN A 45 0.45 6.32 2.12
N PHE A 46 -0.38 5.95 3.08
CA PHE A 46 -1.65 5.27 2.87
C PHE A 46 -2.79 6.18 3.30
N LYS A 47 -3.86 6.23 2.49
CA LYS A 47 -5.11 6.88 2.83
C LYS A 47 -6.27 5.92 2.61
N THR A 48 -7.07 5.72 3.66
CA THR A 48 -8.26 4.88 3.64
C THR A 48 -9.40 5.52 2.82
N ALA A 49 -10.31 4.67 2.34
CA ALA A 49 -11.59 5.10 1.78
C ALA A 49 -12.59 5.53 2.86
N ASP A 50 -12.41 5.13 4.12
CA ASP A 50 -13.38 5.39 5.18
C ASP A 50 -13.51 6.90 5.50
N LYS A 51 -14.74 7.42 5.37
CA LYS A 51 -15.06 8.84 5.61
C LYS A 51 -14.85 9.25 7.07
N TYR A 52 -15.02 8.33 8.02
CA TYR A 52 -14.77 8.63 9.44
C TYR A 52 -13.29 8.94 9.72
N PHE A 53 -12.40 8.54 8.82
CA PHE A 53 -10.95 8.75 8.91
C PHE A 53 -10.41 9.66 7.79
N GLY A 54 -11.26 10.54 7.25
CA GLY A 54 -10.87 11.52 6.22
C GLY A 54 -10.72 10.95 4.81
N GLY A 55 -11.20 9.73 4.59
CA GLY A 55 -11.35 9.11 3.28
C GLY A 55 -12.47 9.74 2.44
N ASP A 56 -12.52 9.37 1.16
CA ASP A 56 -13.51 9.90 0.21
C ASP A 56 -14.78 9.02 0.10
N GLY A 57 -14.83 7.91 0.82
CA GLY A 57 -15.90 6.91 0.79
C GLY A 57 -15.78 5.88 -0.33
N LYS A 58 -14.74 5.93 -1.16
CA LYS A 58 -14.67 5.12 -2.38
C LYS A 58 -13.31 4.47 -2.64
N TYR A 59 -12.22 5.20 -2.43
CA TYR A 59 -10.89 4.76 -2.83
C TYR A 59 -9.92 4.71 -1.65
N CYS A 60 -9.20 3.60 -1.56
CA CYS A 60 -7.95 3.52 -0.83
C CYS A 60 -6.81 3.98 -1.76
N TYR A 61 -5.87 4.73 -1.20
CA TYR A 61 -4.74 5.28 -1.93
C TYR A 61 -3.44 4.88 -1.26
N LEU A 62 -2.45 4.54 -2.08
CA LEU A 62 -1.09 4.30 -1.62
C LEU A 62 -0.13 5.11 -2.47
N TRP A 63 0.65 5.98 -1.83
CA TRP A 63 1.76 6.70 -2.43
C TRP A 63 3.08 6.12 -1.95
N ILE A 64 4.04 6.01 -2.87
CA ILE A 64 5.43 5.71 -2.57
C ILE A 64 6.31 6.72 -3.31
N SER A 65 7.25 7.32 -2.59
CA SER A 65 8.31 8.13 -3.17
C SER A 65 9.67 7.74 -2.63
N ASN A 66 10.72 8.04 -3.39
CA ASN A 66 12.10 7.94 -2.97
C ASN A 66 12.84 9.26 -3.29
N LYS A 67 14.08 9.39 -2.81
CA LYS A 67 14.95 10.56 -3.05
C LYS A 67 15.19 10.87 -4.53
N GLU A 68 14.97 9.90 -5.42
CA GLU A 68 15.26 9.98 -6.86
C GLU A 68 14.03 10.37 -7.69
N GLY A 69 12.91 10.76 -7.05
CA GLY A 69 11.72 11.24 -7.77
C GLY A 69 10.61 10.20 -7.97
N GLY A 70 10.63 9.14 -7.16
CA GLY A 70 9.58 8.12 -7.07
C GLY A 70 9.91 6.85 -7.87
N ALA A 71 9.88 5.70 -7.19
CA ALA A 71 10.07 4.40 -7.83
C ALA A 71 8.75 3.89 -8.38
N LYS A 72 8.67 3.65 -9.70
CA LYS A 72 7.50 3.00 -10.30
C LYS A 72 7.32 1.64 -9.63
N PHE A 73 6.08 1.31 -9.35
CA PHE A 73 5.68 0.04 -8.79
C PHE A 73 4.37 -0.44 -9.38
N LYS A 74 4.12 -1.72 -9.20
CA LYS A 74 2.80 -2.33 -9.36
C LYS A 74 2.38 -2.97 -8.06
N ALA A 75 1.08 -3.17 -7.89
CA ALA A 75 0.55 -3.88 -6.75
C ALA A 75 -0.59 -4.79 -7.14
N THR A 76 -0.69 -5.94 -6.47
CA THR A 76 -1.96 -6.65 -6.38
C THR A 76 -2.66 -6.21 -5.11
N ALA A 77 -3.84 -5.61 -5.24
CA ALA A 77 -4.68 -5.21 -4.12
C ALA A 77 -5.87 -6.19 -3.96
N LEU A 78 -6.35 -6.39 -2.75
CA LEU A 78 -7.57 -7.16 -2.43
C LEU A 78 -8.17 -6.69 -1.11
N GLU A 79 -9.48 -6.87 -0.91
CA GLU A 79 -10.13 -6.64 0.38
C GLU A 79 -10.16 -7.91 1.22
N ILE A 80 -10.13 -7.77 2.54
CA ILE A 80 -10.12 -8.90 3.49
C ILE A 80 -11.16 -8.68 4.57
N ASP A 81 -11.99 -9.69 4.80
CA ASP A 81 -12.92 -9.71 5.91
C ASP A 81 -12.17 -9.89 7.24
N GLY A 82 -12.47 -9.04 8.22
CA GLY A 82 -11.74 -9.02 9.50
C GLY A 82 -11.98 -10.23 10.39
N MET A 83 -13.12 -10.91 10.22
CA MET A 83 -13.55 -12.00 11.09
C MET A 83 -13.21 -13.38 10.52
N THR A 84 -13.32 -13.51 9.20
CA THR A 84 -13.19 -14.78 8.48
C THR A 84 -11.91 -14.88 7.67
N GLY A 85 -11.26 -13.74 7.36
CA GLY A 85 -10.12 -13.69 6.46
C GLY A 85 -10.45 -13.90 4.98
N GLU A 86 -11.75 -13.92 4.61
CA GLU A 86 -12.17 -14.05 3.22
C GLU A 86 -11.59 -12.90 2.36
N GLU A 87 -11.03 -13.23 1.20
CA GLU A 87 -10.43 -12.27 0.28
C GLU A 87 -11.35 -11.98 -0.92
N LYS A 88 -11.59 -10.70 -1.23
CA LYS A 88 -12.44 -10.27 -2.37
C LYS A 88 -11.83 -9.13 -3.18
N ASN A 89 -12.42 -8.88 -4.35
CA ASN A 89 -12.11 -7.74 -5.23
C ASN A 89 -10.60 -7.63 -5.59
N ARG A 90 -9.94 -8.76 -5.85
CA ARG A 90 -8.53 -8.76 -6.24
C ARG A 90 -8.32 -7.98 -7.55
N ARG A 91 -7.40 -7.00 -7.53
CA ARG A 91 -7.04 -6.17 -8.70
C ARG A 91 -5.53 -6.03 -8.84
N GLU A 92 -5.02 -6.06 -10.07
CA GLU A 92 -3.65 -5.63 -10.37
C GLU A 92 -3.69 -4.14 -10.74
N LEU A 93 -2.81 -3.37 -10.10
CA LEU A 93 -2.75 -1.92 -10.20
C LEU A 93 -1.33 -1.52 -10.60
N GLN A 94 -1.24 -0.57 -11.52
CA GLN A 94 0.01 0.07 -11.89
C GLN A 94 0.07 1.45 -11.25
N SER A 95 1.23 1.82 -10.74
CA SER A 95 1.42 3.15 -10.18
C SER A 95 1.45 4.21 -11.27
N GLU A 96 0.84 5.35 -10.97
CA GLU A 96 0.85 6.55 -11.79
C GLU A 96 1.65 7.64 -11.09
N LYS A 97 2.33 8.48 -11.87
CA LYS A 97 3.06 9.62 -11.32
C LYS A 97 2.05 10.63 -10.76
N ASP A 98 2.21 10.96 -9.48
CA ASP A 98 1.46 11.97 -8.77
C ASP A 98 2.46 12.98 -8.19
N TRP A 99 2.72 14.05 -8.95
CA TRP A 99 3.78 15.02 -8.67
C TRP A 99 5.16 14.37 -8.55
N THR A 100 5.71 14.33 -7.33
CA THR A 100 7.02 13.74 -6.99
C THR A 100 6.91 12.31 -6.45
N ARG A 101 5.68 11.77 -6.36
CA ARG A 101 5.38 10.44 -5.83
C ARG A 101 4.81 9.54 -6.92
N GLN A 102 4.80 8.23 -6.67
CA GLN A 102 4.05 7.25 -7.45
C GLN A 102 2.84 6.81 -6.63
N ARG A 103 1.67 6.71 -7.26
CA ARG A 103 0.40 6.43 -6.58
C ARG A 103 -0.36 5.29 -7.23
N ILE A 104 -0.98 4.44 -6.43
CA ILE A 104 -2.09 3.57 -6.86
C ILE A 104 -3.40 3.99 -6.20
N LYS A 105 -4.51 3.75 -6.90
CA LYS A 105 -5.88 3.90 -6.38
C LYS A 105 -6.56 2.55 -6.41
N TYR A 106 -7.21 2.17 -5.31
CA TYR A 106 -7.95 0.94 -5.18
C TYR A 106 -9.39 1.25 -4.75
N GLU A 107 -10.36 0.84 -5.56
CA GLU A 107 -11.78 1.06 -5.28
C GLU A 107 -12.32 -0.02 -4.34
N MET A 108 -12.93 0.41 -3.24
CA MET A 108 -13.64 -0.48 -2.31
C MET A 108 -14.98 -0.89 -2.92
N VAL A 109 -15.21 -2.20 -3.06
CA VAL A 109 -16.43 -2.76 -3.66
C VAL A 109 -17.07 -3.81 -2.77
N ALA A 110 -16.29 -4.66 -2.09
CA ALA A 110 -16.84 -5.72 -1.24
C ALA A 110 -17.28 -5.20 0.14
N GLY A 111 -16.83 -4.01 0.53
CA GLY A 111 -17.16 -3.38 1.82
C GLY A 111 -16.41 -4.02 2.98
N TYR A 112 -15.33 -4.74 2.70
CA TYR A 112 -14.54 -5.43 3.71
C TYR A 112 -13.63 -4.42 4.45
N PRO A 113 -13.44 -4.59 5.77
CA PRO A 113 -12.79 -3.57 6.60
C PRO A 113 -11.28 -3.46 6.37
N PHE A 114 -10.65 -4.41 5.65
CA PHE A 114 -9.20 -4.40 5.41
C PHE A 114 -8.88 -4.44 3.92
N VAL A 115 -7.77 -3.80 3.53
CA VAL A 115 -7.19 -3.92 2.19
C VAL A 115 -5.76 -4.39 2.28
N ARG A 116 -5.39 -5.41 1.50
CA ARG A 116 -4.02 -5.87 1.36
C ARG A 116 -3.41 -5.42 0.04
N PHE A 117 -2.23 -4.80 0.11
CA PHE A 117 -1.41 -4.51 -1.07
C PHE A 117 -0.20 -5.43 -1.11
N ASN A 118 -0.01 -6.10 -2.25
CA ASN A 118 1.16 -6.88 -2.61
C ASN A 118 2.01 -6.08 -3.60
N ILE A 119 3.00 -5.33 -3.14
CA ILE A 119 3.75 -4.35 -3.96
C ILE A 119 4.99 -5.00 -4.60
N THR A 120 5.29 -4.60 -5.84
CA THR A 120 6.50 -4.95 -6.59
C THR A 120 7.03 -3.69 -7.28
N PHE A 121 8.27 -3.30 -6.98
CA PHE A 121 8.95 -2.19 -7.67
C PHE A 121 9.40 -2.62 -9.07
N LEU A 122 9.37 -1.69 -10.02
CA LEU A 122 9.69 -1.89 -11.45
C LEU A 122 11.04 -1.27 -11.82
#